data_AF-A0A1W9M348-F1
#
_entry.id   AF-A0A1W9M348-F1
#
_cell.length_a   1.000
_cell.length_b   1.000
_cell.length_c   1.000
_cell.angle_alpha   90.00
_cell.angle_beta   90.00
_cell.angle_gamma   90.00
#
_symmetry.space_group_name_H-M   'P 1'
#
loop_
_entity.id
_entity.type
_entity.pdbx_description
1 polymer ?
#
loop_
_entity_poly.entity_id
_entity_poly.type
_entity_poly.pdbx_seq_one_letter_code
_entity_poly.pdbx_strand_id
1 'polypeptide(L)'
;METQGHDKFAQVPKDEDTRILRQHRVLVDEREALFQQWAWECITGNTLIFATEDVADLTDADLLALPGRVFGPQSGSDKGTLKRQEHYVFVNFGFEY
;
A
#
# COMPACT_ATOMS: atom_id res chain seq x y z
N MET A 1 -4.82 28.64 16.05
CA MET A 1 -4.42 27.29 16.51
C MET A 1 -4.67 26.36 15.34
N GLU A 2 -3.71 26.27 14.42
CA GLU A 2 -3.80 25.34 13.30
C GLU A 2 -3.13 24.06 13.78
N THR A 3 -3.92 23.02 14.04
CA THR A 3 -3.37 21.68 14.26
C THR A 3 -2.64 21.28 12.99
N GLN A 4 -1.32 21.34 13.05
CA GLN A 4 -0.40 20.81 12.06
C GLN A 4 -0.78 19.34 11.87
N GLY A 5 -1.55 19.03 10.82
CA GLY A 5 -1.98 17.68 10.50
C GLY A 5 -0.74 16.87 10.20
N HIS A 6 -0.35 15.99 11.12
CA HIS A 6 0.76 15.08 10.91
C HIS A 6 0.41 14.20 9.70
N ASP A 7 1.19 14.28 8.64
CA ASP A 7 0.98 13.43 7.47
C ASP A 7 1.34 11.99 7.87
N LYS A 8 0.30 11.16 7.99
CA LYS A 8 0.37 9.77 8.44
C LYS A 8 1.37 8.92 7.65
N PHE A 9 1.67 9.32 6.41
CA PHE A 9 2.54 8.58 5.50
C PHE A 9 3.86 9.31 5.20
N ALA A 10 4.17 10.40 5.91
CA ALA A 10 5.42 11.15 5.70
C ALA A 10 6.68 10.37 6.05
N GLN A 11 6.55 9.35 6.91
CA GLN A 11 7.63 8.48 7.35
C GLN A 11 7.64 7.12 6.65
N VAL A 12 6.86 6.94 5.58
CA VAL A 12 6.91 5.72 4.79
C VAL A 12 8.34 5.55 4.24
N PRO A 13 9.04 4.45 4.60
CA PRO A 13 10.40 4.22 4.13
C PRO A 13 10.43 4.07 2.62
N LYS A 14 11.51 4.57 2.01
CA LYS A 14 11.78 4.44 0.58
C LYS A 14 13.03 3.60 0.40
N ASP A 15 12.93 2.57 -0.44
CA ASP A 15 14.09 1.81 -0.90
C ASP A 15 14.82 2.65 -1.96
N GLU A 16 16.15 2.81 -1.83
CA GLU A 16 16.95 3.68 -2.71
C GLU A 16 16.94 3.21 -4.17
N ASP A 17 16.87 1.90 -4.39
CA ASP A 17 16.79 1.30 -5.72
C ASP A 17 15.38 1.29 -6.32
N THR A 18 14.36 1.68 -5.53
CA THR A 18 12.95 1.66 -5.96
C THR A 18 12.53 3.04 -6.44
N ARG A 19 12.17 3.15 -7.72
CA ARG A 19 11.66 4.39 -8.30
C ARG A 19 10.13 4.45 -8.17
N ILE A 20 9.62 5.41 -7.41
CA ILE A 20 8.18 5.70 -7.36
C ILE A 20 7.74 6.41 -8.66
N LEU A 21 6.83 5.77 -9.40
CA LEU A 21 6.26 6.29 -10.66
C LEU A 21 5.01 7.15 -10.40
N ARG A 22 4.18 6.73 -9.45
CA ARG A 22 2.96 7.44 -9.05
C ARG A 22 2.72 7.23 -7.56
N GLN A 23 2.27 8.29 -6.89
CA GLN A 23 1.86 8.21 -5.49
C GLN A 23 0.65 9.10 -5.25
N HIS A 24 -0.38 8.58 -4.58
CA HIS A 24 -1.52 9.37 -4.13
C HIS A 24 -2.25 8.65 -2.99
N ARG A 25 -3.02 9.42 -2.22
CA ARG A 25 -3.88 8.86 -1.17
C ARG A 25 -5.12 8.25 -1.79
N VAL A 26 -5.58 7.14 -1.22
CA VAL A 26 -6.79 6.43 -1.59
C VAL A 26 -7.55 6.02 -0.34
N LEU A 27 -8.87 5.89 -0.46
CA LEU A 27 -9.72 5.36 0.60
C LEU A 27 -10.17 3.95 0.20
N VAL A 28 -9.94 2.98 1.08
CA VAL A 28 -10.23 1.56 0.83
C VAL A 28 -11.05 1.03 1.99
N ASP A 29 -12.33 0.69 1.76
CA ASP A 29 -13.24 0.25 2.82
C ASP A 29 -13.15 1.17 4.07
N GLU A 30 -13.26 2.48 3.83
CA GLU A 30 -13.22 3.57 4.85
C GLU A 30 -11.86 3.77 5.54
N ARG A 31 -10.82 3.03 5.13
CA ARG A 31 -9.45 3.16 5.65
C ARG A 31 -8.60 3.99 4.70
N GLU A 32 -7.84 4.93 5.25
CA GLU A 32 -6.90 5.72 4.46
C GLU A 32 -5.68 4.85 4.11
N ALA A 33 -5.30 4.86 2.84
CA ALA A 33 -4.08 4.22 2.36
C ALA A 33 -3.29 5.16 1.46
N LEU A 34 -1.99 4.96 1.42
CA LEU A 34 -1.13 5.51 0.38
C LEU A 34 -0.97 4.48 -0.73
N PHE A 35 -1.43 4.80 -1.92
CA PHE A 35 -1.13 4.03 -3.12
C PHE A 35 0.20 4.50 -3.70
N GLN A 36 1.08 3.54 -4.00
CA GLN A 36 2.30 3.75 -4.75
C GLN A 36 2.35 2.79 -5.94
N GLN A 37 2.71 3.31 -7.11
CA GLN A 37 3.20 2.52 -8.23
C GLN A 37 4.71 2.74 -8.31
N TRP A 38 5.46 1.66 -8.47
CA TRP A 38 6.91 1.69 -8.46
C TRP A 38 7.52 0.83 -9.56
N ALA A 39 8.78 1.11 -9.86
CA ALA A 39 9.65 0.30 -10.69
C ALA A 39 10.92 -0.04 -9.91
N TRP A 40 11.31 -1.31 -9.93
CA TRP A 40 12.55 -1.82 -9.37
C TRP A 40 13.18 -2.75 -10.41
N GLU A 41 14.35 -2.35 -10.91
CA GLU A 41 14.98 -2.97 -12.09
C GLU A 41 14.02 -3.05 -13.30
N CYS A 42 13.65 -4.28 -13.72
CA CYS A 42 12.72 -4.53 -14.83
C CYS A 42 11.30 -4.84 -14.36
N ILE A 43 11.03 -4.80 -13.05
CA ILE A 43 9.74 -5.14 -12.47
C ILE A 43 9.00 -3.86 -12.13
N THR A 44 7.73 -3.79 -12.51
CA THR A 44 6.81 -2.78 -11.98
C THR A 44 5.81 -3.41 -11.05
N GLY A 45 5.34 -2.64 -10.08
CA GLY A 45 4.36 -3.12 -9.11
C GLY A 45 3.58 -1.99 -8.48
N ASN A 46 2.51 -2.36 -7.81
CA ASN A 46 1.68 -1.45 -7.04
C ASN A 46 1.72 -1.86 -5.57
N THR A 47 1.60 -0.89 -4.69
CA THR A 47 1.55 -1.09 -3.25
C THR A 47 0.46 -0.22 -2.64
N LEU A 48 -0.41 -0.82 -1.83
CA LEU A 48 -1.23 -0.10 -0.86
C LEU A 48 -0.52 -0.12 0.49
N ILE A 49 -0.35 1.06 1.08
CA ILE A 49 0.34 1.24 2.35
C ILE A 49 -0.67 1.75 3.36
N PHE A 50 -0.88 0.99 4.42
CA PHE A 50 -1.78 1.33 5.52
C PHE A 50 -0.95 1.58 6.77
N ALA A 51 -1.45 2.40 7.70
CA ALA A 51 -0.88 2.38 9.04
C ALA A 51 -1.31 1.11 9.76
N THR A 52 -0.39 0.51 10.52
CA THR A 52 -0.63 -0.76 11.23
C THR A 52 -1.85 -0.69 12.14
N GLU A 53 -2.10 0.46 12.78
CA GLU A 53 -3.26 0.66 13.66
C GLU A 53 -4.61 0.62 12.92
N ASP A 54 -4.68 1.07 11.66
CA ASP A 54 -5.94 1.13 10.89
C ASP A 54 -6.40 -0.23 10.36
N VAL A 55 -5.46 -1.17 10.30
CA VAL A 55 -5.68 -2.52 9.75
C VAL A 55 -5.37 -3.60 10.77
N ALA A 56 -5.27 -3.24 12.05
CA ALA A 56 -5.00 -4.18 13.14
C ALA A 56 -6.12 -5.22 13.29
N ASP A 57 -7.34 -4.88 12.87
CA ASP A 57 -8.50 -5.79 12.87
C ASP A 57 -8.52 -6.76 11.68
N LEU A 58 -7.70 -6.53 10.65
CA LEU A 58 -7.72 -7.28 9.41
C LEU A 58 -6.70 -8.43 9.41
N THR A 59 -7.13 -9.57 8.87
CA THR A 59 -6.23 -10.70 8.61
C THR A 59 -5.38 -10.44 7.36
N ASP A 60 -4.30 -11.21 7.17
CA ASP A 60 -3.49 -11.14 5.95
C ASP A 60 -4.33 -11.43 4.70
N ALA A 61 -5.29 -12.35 4.79
CA ALA A 61 -6.21 -12.66 3.70
C ALA A 61 -7.12 -11.47 3.35
N ASP A 62 -7.64 -10.77 4.36
CA ASP A 62 -8.43 -9.56 4.14
C ASP A 62 -7.59 -8.48 3.46
N LEU A 63 -6.36 -8.27 3.94
CA LEU A 63 -5.43 -7.27 3.41
C LEU A 63 -5.05 -7.53 1.96
N LEU A 64 -4.76 -8.78 1.60
CA LEU A 64 -4.45 -9.18 0.22
C LEU A 64 -5.67 -9.07 -0.72
N ALA A 65 -6.89 -9.10 -0.19
CA ALA A 65 -8.10 -8.89 -0.98
C ALA A 65 -8.41 -7.41 -1.26
N LEU A 66 -7.91 -6.47 -0.43
CA LEU A 66 -8.20 -5.03 -0.54
C LEU A 66 -7.90 -4.43 -1.93
N PRO A 67 -6.75 -4.71 -2.58
CA PRO A 67 -6.50 -4.17 -3.91
C PRO A 67 -7.58 -4.56 -4.93
N GLY A 68 -8.15 -5.76 -4.81
CA GLY A 68 -9.20 -6.26 -5.68
C GLY A 68 -10.52 -5.50 -5.57
N ARG A 69 -10.79 -4.93 -4.39
CA ARG A 69 -12.00 -4.15 -4.10
C ARG A 69 -11.95 -2.74 -4.69
N VAL A 70 -10.74 -2.20 -4.86
CA VAL A 70 -10.52 -0.81 -5.30
C VAL A 70 -10.18 -0.72 -6.78
N PHE A 71 -9.32 -1.62 -7.26
CA PHE A 71 -8.74 -1.56 -8.61
C PHE A 71 -9.30 -2.65 -9.55
N GLY A 72 -10.17 -3.52 -9.01
CA GLY A 72 -10.82 -4.60 -9.76
C GLY A 72 -10.22 -5.97 -9.46
N PRO A 73 -10.95 -7.07 -9.77
CA PRO A 73 -10.61 -8.41 -9.30
C PRO A 73 -9.24 -8.90 -9.77
N GLN A 74 -8.69 -8.43 -10.89
CA GLN A 74 -7.33 -8.76 -11.31
C GLN A 74 -6.22 -8.22 -10.38
N SER A 75 -6.52 -7.21 -9.56
CA SER A 75 -5.58 -6.59 -8.63
C SER A 75 -5.57 -7.28 -7.26
N GLY A 76 -6.66 -7.94 -6.88
CA GLY A 76 -6.69 -8.82 -5.69
C GLY A 76 -6.33 -10.22 -6.12
N SER A 77 -5.23 -10.79 -5.61
CA SER A 77 -4.83 -12.13 -6.05
C SER A 77 -3.94 -12.86 -5.04
N ASP A 78 -3.85 -14.17 -5.20
CA ASP A 78 -2.88 -15.06 -4.53
C ASP A 78 -1.41 -14.70 -4.82
N LYS A 79 -1.15 -13.84 -5.82
CA LYS A 79 0.21 -13.37 -6.15
C LYS A 79 0.60 -12.08 -5.42
N GLY A 80 -0.33 -11.48 -4.67
CA GLY A 80 -0.02 -10.36 -3.80
C GLY A 80 0.94 -10.76 -2.69
N THR A 81 1.78 -9.85 -2.24
CA THR A 81 2.64 -10.07 -1.07
C THR A 81 2.38 -9.03 -0.02
N LEU A 82 2.57 -9.41 1.24
CA LEU A 82 2.33 -8.55 2.39
C LEU A 82 3.62 -8.40 3.19
N LYS A 83 3.96 -7.15 3.54
CA LYS A 83 5.10 -6.83 4.39
C LYS A 83 4.59 -5.97 5.56
N ARG A 84 4.74 -6.46 6.78
CA ARG A 84 4.41 -5.73 8.01
C ARG A 84 5.69 -5.08 8.56
N GLN A 85 5.59 -3.83 8.94
CA GLN A 85 6.59 -3.07 9.69
C GLN A 85 5.94 -2.49 10.95
N GLU A 86 6.74 -1.82 11.79
CA GLU A 86 6.28 -1.29 13.08
C GLU A 86 5.05 -0.38 12.93
N HIS A 87 5.09 0.56 11.98
CA HIS A 87 4.02 1.55 11.78
C HIS A 87 3.19 1.35 10.51
N TYR A 88 3.67 0.52 9.57
CA TYR A 88 3.06 0.40 8.25
C TYR A 88 2.88 -1.05 7.81
N VAL A 89 1.81 -1.29 7.06
CA VAL A 89 1.54 -2.54 6.35
C VAL A 89 1.51 -2.26 4.87
N PHE A 90 2.35 -2.97 4.12
CA PHE A 90 2.49 -2.86 2.68
C PHE A 90 1.84 -4.06 2.03
N VAL A 91 0.86 -3.81 1.17
CA VAL A 91 0.19 -4.81 0.35
C VAL A 91 0.62 -4.59 -1.10
N ASN A 92 1.52 -5.44 -1.60
CA ASN A 92 2.04 -5.36 -2.96
C ASN A 92 1.22 -6.25 -3.90
N PHE A 93 0.93 -5.75 -5.09
CA PHE A 93 0.09 -6.43 -6.06
C PHE A 93 0.34 -5.92 -7.49
N GLY A 94 -0.20 -6.64 -8.48
CA GLY A 94 -0.13 -6.24 -9.89
C GLY A 94 1.29 -6.13 -10.42
N PHE A 95 2.13 -7.14 -10.14
CA PHE A 95 3.50 -7.19 -10.62
C PHE A 95 3.54 -7.48 -12.13
N GLU A 96 4.33 -6.70 -12.86
CA GLU A 96 4.59 -6.88 -14.30
C GLU A 96 6.11 -6.98 -14.55
N TYR A 97 6.51 -7.86 -15.48
CA TYR A 97 7.89 -8.26 -15.78
C TYR A 97 8.19 -8.12 -17.28
#